data_AF-A0A1B9XYH2-F1
#
_entry.id   AF-A0A1B9XYH2-F1
#
_cell.length_a   1.000
_cell.length_b   1.000
_cell.length_c   1.000
_cell.angle_alpha   90.00
_cell.angle_beta   90.00
_cell.angle_gamma   90.00
#
_symmetry.space_group_name_H-M   'P 1'
#
loop_
_entity.id
_entity.type
_entity.pdbx_description
1 polymer ?
#
loop_
_entity_poly.entity_id
_entity_poly.type
_entity_poly.pdbx_seq_one_letter_code
_entity_poly.pdbx_strand_id
1 'polypeptide(L)'
;MSTQNTSITLKEILLGISESLNEAQHQLRNAAPYDEYGRPNTLYTLPYLDFTLQVETELETSSTTDGTYNQSKGYGKYSMAEMPYSPAPMMTYRPVNKTTSATESDKITSSISGRFVAIAPNDGLPQLIIEAIPKQTNTSNIYDIEVAIFNSAGEKIPGALVEFNYNRDKTILLNTNSVLNHNTNFVKQGEVITDINGIAVNTIQIDTTDYNAKNTIQIDINVGTVFTKISIQKH
;
A
#
# COMPACT_ATOMS: atom_id res chain seq x y z
N MET A 1 31.70 8.38 -9.79
CA MET A 1 30.31 8.88 -9.65
C MET A 1 29.34 8.32 -10.71
N SER A 2 29.73 7.40 -11.60
CA SER A 2 28.83 6.87 -12.65
C SER A 2 27.91 5.73 -12.18
N THR A 3 28.34 4.88 -11.25
CA THR A 3 27.58 3.71 -10.78
C THR A 3 26.26 4.08 -10.09
N GLN A 4 26.22 5.24 -9.41
CA GLN A 4 25.03 5.73 -8.71
C GLN A 4 23.91 6.09 -9.69
N ASN A 5 24.24 6.78 -10.80
CA ASN A 5 23.24 7.20 -11.78
C ASN A 5 22.57 6.01 -12.48
N THR A 6 23.30 4.93 -12.80
CA THR A 6 22.75 3.73 -13.44
C THR A 6 21.86 2.91 -12.49
N SER A 7 22.19 2.88 -11.19
CA SER A 7 21.37 2.19 -10.19
C SER A 7 20.03 2.89 -9.94
N ILE A 8 20.02 4.23 -10.02
CA ILE A 8 18.81 5.06 -9.84
C ILE A 8 17.87 4.86 -11.03
N THR A 9 18.36 4.94 -12.27
CA THR A 9 17.51 4.78 -13.47
C THR A 9 16.92 3.37 -13.59
N LEU A 10 17.70 2.33 -13.27
CA LEU A 10 17.21 0.95 -13.31
C LEU A 10 16.12 0.68 -12.26
N LYS A 11 16.30 1.21 -11.04
CA LYS A 11 15.31 1.10 -9.96
C LYS A 11 14.00 1.79 -10.37
N GLU A 12 14.07 2.95 -10.98
CA GLU A 12 12.90 3.70 -11.47
C GLU A 12 12.16 2.95 -12.58
N ILE A 13 12.88 2.33 -13.51
CA ILE A 13 12.29 1.49 -14.57
C ILE A 13 11.56 0.29 -13.97
N LEU A 14 12.19 -0.43 -13.03
CA LEU A 14 11.56 -1.59 -12.37
C LEU A 14 10.34 -1.20 -11.55
N LEU A 15 10.38 -0.04 -10.88
CA LEU A 15 9.25 0.50 -10.13
C LEU A 15 8.08 0.85 -11.06
N GLY A 16 8.37 1.55 -12.17
CA GLY A 16 7.35 1.91 -13.16
C GLY A 16 6.71 0.70 -13.85
N ILE A 17 7.49 -0.35 -14.14
CA ILE A 17 6.94 -1.62 -14.65
C ILE A 17 6.03 -2.28 -13.60
N SER A 18 6.44 -2.30 -12.33
CA SER A 18 5.65 -2.90 -11.26
C SER A 18 4.31 -2.18 -11.07
N GLU A 19 4.31 -0.85 -11.10
CA GLU A 19 3.11 -0.03 -10.93
C GLU A 19 2.16 -0.14 -12.12
N SER A 20 2.68 -0.08 -13.36
CA SER A 20 1.86 -0.26 -14.58
C SER A 20 1.24 -1.65 -14.69
N LEU A 21 1.95 -2.71 -14.25
CA LEU A 21 1.40 -4.06 -14.23
C LEU A 21 0.29 -4.21 -13.18
N ASN A 22 0.46 -3.61 -11.99
CA ASN A 22 -0.55 -3.64 -10.96
C ASN A 22 -1.82 -2.90 -11.39
N GLU A 23 -1.66 -1.73 -12.02
CA GLU A 23 -2.75 -0.95 -12.63
C GLU A 23 -3.50 -1.77 -13.69
N ALA A 24 -2.77 -2.45 -14.59
CA ALA A 24 -3.37 -3.30 -15.62
C ALA A 24 -4.14 -4.49 -15.03
N GLN A 25 -3.60 -5.13 -13.99
CA GLN A 25 -4.30 -6.20 -13.27
C GLN A 25 -5.56 -5.69 -12.57
N HIS A 26 -5.52 -4.50 -11.97
CA HIS A 26 -6.68 -3.86 -11.37
C HIS A 26 -7.79 -3.60 -12.39
N GLN A 27 -7.45 -3.13 -13.59
CA GLN A 27 -8.42 -2.93 -14.68
C GLN A 27 -9.02 -4.26 -15.17
N LEU A 28 -8.21 -5.30 -15.32
CA LEU A 28 -8.71 -6.64 -15.70
C LEU A 28 -9.62 -7.24 -14.63
N ARG A 29 -9.33 -7.03 -13.35
CA ARG A 29 -10.14 -7.54 -12.23
C ARG A 29 -11.47 -6.80 -12.07
N ASN A 30 -11.50 -5.52 -12.41
CA ASN A 30 -12.69 -4.68 -12.31
C ASN A 30 -13.59 -4.72 -13.55
N ALA A 31 -13.24 -5.54 -14.55
CA ALA A 31 -14.11 -5.79 -15.70
C ALA A 31 -15.41 -6.46 -15.25
N ALA A 32 -16.55 -6.03 -15.82
CA ALA A 32 -17.84 -6.63 -15.50
C ALA A 32 -17.83 -8.14 -15.82
N PRO A 33 -18.40 -9.00 -14.96
CA PRO A 33 -18.42 -10.44 -15.16
C PRO A 33 -19.20 -10.88 -16.39
N TYR A 34 -20.08 -10.01 -16.91
CA TYR A 34 -20.91 -10.25 -18.08
C TYR A 34 -20.83 -9.07 -19.03
N ASP A 35 -20.89 -9.35 -20.33
CA ASP A 35 -21.10 -8.32 -21.34
C ASP A 35 -22.57 -7.86 -21.41
N GLU A 36 -22.85 -6.87 -22.24
CA GLU A 36 -24.20 -6.31 -22.45
C GLU A 36 -25.22 -7.34 -22.97
N TYR A 37 -24.77 -8.51 -23.41
CA TYR A 37 -25.59 -9.60 -23.91
C TYR A 37 -25.68 -10.77 -22.90
N GLY A 38 -25.20 -10.58 -21.67
CA GLY A 38 -25.24 -11.58 -20.59
C GLY A 38 -24.26 -12.74 -20.76
N ARG A 39 -23.28 -12.63 -21.67
CA ARG A 39 -22.25 -13.65 -21.85
C ARG A 39 -21.15 -13.44 -20.80
N PRO A 40 -20.64 -14.50 -20.17
CA PRO A 40 -19.58 -14.37 -19.18
C PRO A 40 -18.31 -13.83 -19.85
N ASN A 41 -17.74 -12.79 -19.25
CA ASN A 41 -16.46 -12.25 -19.66
C ASN A 41 -15.35 -13.15 -19.11
N THR A 42 -14.29 -13.35 -19.88
CA THR A 42 -13.17 -14.19 -19.44
C THR A 42 -12.35 -13.41 -18.42
N LEU A 43 -12.48 -13.77 -17.14
CA LEU A 43 -11.63 -13.22 -16.08
C LEU A 43 -10.20 -13.72 -16.28
N TYR A 44 -9.31 -12.84 -16.72
CA TYR A 44 -7.88 -13.12 -16.80
C TYR A 44 -7.18 -12.65 -15.52
N THR A 45 -6.67 -13.60 -14.74
CA THR A 45 -5.68 -13.33 -13.69
C THR A 45 -4.31 -13.75 -14.20
N LEU A 46 -3.30 -12.88 -14.11
CA LEU A 46 -1.91 -13.24 -14.39
C LEU A 46 -1.28 -13.78 -13.08
N PRO A 47 -1.12 -15.11 -12.91
CA PRO A 47 -0.60 -15.66 -11.66
C PRO A 47 0.88 -15.32 -11.47
N TYR A 48 1.65 -15.32 -12.58
CA TYR A 48 3.07 -15.03 -12.60
C TYR A 48 3.46 -14.29 -13.88
N LEU A 49 4.37 -13.33 -13.77
CA LEU A 49 5.01 -12.70 -14.93
C LEU A 49 6.52 -12.84 -14.78
N ASP A 50 7.11 -13.67 -15.62
CA ASP A 50 8.56 -13.80 -15.76
C ASP A 50 9.05 -12.72 -16.72
N PHE A 51 10.10 -11.99 -16.33
CA PHE A 51 10.73 -11.00 -17.19
C PHE A 51 12.24 -11.20 -17.24
N THR A 52 12.81 -10.82 -18.38
CA THR A 52 14.25 -10.69 -18.59
C THR A 52 14.51 -9.33 -19.24
N LEU A 53 15.21 -8.44 -18.54
CA LEU A 53 15.60 -7.12 -19.03
C LEU A 53 17.07 -7.16 -19.45
N GLN A 54 17.35 -6.83 -20.70
CA GLN A 54 18.71 -6.67 -21.23
C GLN A 54 18.98 -5.17 -21.44
N VAL A 55 19.99 -4.65 -20.75
CA VAL A 55 20.45 -3.27 -20.89
C VAL A 55 21.78 -3.26 -21.61
N GLU A 56 21.83 -2.60 -22.77
CA GLU A 56 23.05 -2.34 -23.54
C GLU A 56 23.52 -0.91 -23.28
N THR A 57 24.77 -0.74 -22.86
CA THR A 57 25.42 0.59 -22.73
C THR A 57 26.65 0.67 -23.61
N GLU A 58 26.83 1.79 -24.30
CA GLU A 58 28.00 2.09 -25.13
C GLU A 58 28.91 3.09 -24.41
N LEU A 59 30.22 2.84 -24.44
CA LEU A 59 31.24 3.71 -23.87
C LEU A 59 31.86 4.58 -24.97
N GLU A 60 31.62 5.89 -24.93
CA GLU A 60 32.21 6.83 -25.89
C GLU A 60 33.50 7.43 -25.32
N THR A 61 34.65 7.14 -25.94
CA THR A 61 35.93 7.79 -25.62
C THR A 61 36.04 9.06 -26.45
N SER A 62 35.87 10.23 -25.82
CA SER A 62 36.08 11.51 -26.50
C SER A 62 37.57 11.88 -26.49
N SER A 63 38.24 11.69 -27.63
CA SER A 63 39.55 12.29 -27.88
C SER A 63 39.35 13.68 -28.48
N THR A 64 39.62 14.74 -27.72
CA THR A 64 39.73 16.09 -28.29
C THR A 64 41.00 16.15 -29.14
N THR A 65 40.85 15.98 -30.45
CA THR A 65 41.88 16.28 -31.44
C THR A 65 41.66 17.72 -31.93
N ASP A 66 42.51 18.66 -31.52
CA ASP A 66 43.22 19.55 -32.46
C ASP A 66 43.85 20.78 -31.78
N GLY A 67 45.03 21.13 -32.28
CA GLY A 67 45.76 22.36 -31.96
C GLY A 67 46.87 22.63 -32.97
N THR A 68 46.50 22.95 -34.20
CA THR A 68 47.42 23.39 -35.27
C THR A 68 47.93 24.80 -34.97
N TYR A 69 49.15 24.94 -34.45
CA TYR A 69 49.77 26.25 -34.19
C TYR A 69 50.48 26.80 -35.45
N ASN A 70 49.98 27.94 -35.95
CA ASN A 70 50.65 28.75 -36.97
C ASN A 70 51.93 29.39 -36.40
N GLN A 71 53.12 29.03 -36.91
CA GLN A 71 54.37 29.71 -36.58
C GLN A 71 54.57 30.98 -37.41
N SER A 72 54.42 32.14 -36.77
CA SER A 72 54.97 33.42 -37.25
C SER A 72 56.44 33.56 -36.82
N LYS A 73 57.33 33.86 -37.77
CA LYS A 73 58.77 34.10 -37.58
C LYS A 73 59.05 35.30 -36.66
N GLY A 74 59.95 35.14 -35.68
CA GLY A 74 60.51 36.27 -34.94
C GLY A 74 61.42 35.84 -33.78
N TYR A 75 62.69 36.25 -33.83
CA TYR A 75 63.80 35.83 -32.96
C TYR A 75 63.74 36.44 -31.54
N GLY A 76 64.12 35.66 -30.50
CA GLY A 76 64.71 36.24 -29.28
C GLY A 76 64.33 35.64 -27.92
N LYS A 77 65.04 34.57 -27.55
CA LYS A 77 65.50 34.10 -26.23
C LYS A 77 64.80 34.52 -24.91
N TYR A 78 64.63 33.47 -24.08
CA TYR A 78 64.33 33.36 -22.64
C TYR A 78 62.86 33.33 -22.21
N SER A 79 62.32 32.13 -21.96
CA SER A 79 61.42 31.86 -20.83
C SER A 79 61.17 30.34 -20.66
N MET A 80 60.76 29.98 -19.45
CA MET A 80 60.70 28.65 -18.84
C MET A 80 60.02 27.58 -19.70
N ALA A 81 60.49 26.33 -19.61
CA ALA A 81 59.79 25.17 -20.13
C ALA A 81 58.48 24.95 -19.35
N GLU A 82 57.39 25.52 -19.84
CA GLU A 82 56.04 25.15 -19.42
C GLU A 82 55.80 23.69 -19.86
N MET A 83 55.67 22.77 -18.91
CA MET A 83 55.22 21.41 -19.21
C MET A 83 53.77 21.46 -19.69
N PRO A 84 53.44 21.00 -20.92
CA PRO A 84 52.06 20.98 -21.39
C PRO A 84 51.29 19.92 -20.61
N TYR A 85 50.36 20.35 -19.75
CA TYR A 85 49.39 19.47 -19.13
C TYR A 85 48.35 19.10 -20.20
N SER A 86 48.45 17.90 -20.76
CA SER A 86 47.39 17.36 -21.62
C SER A 86 46.26 16.86 -20.73
N PRO A 87 45.00 17.32 -20.88
CA PRO A 87 43.90 16.77 -20.12
C PRO A 87 43.71 15.29 -20.47
N ALA A 88 43.69 14.43 -19.46
CA ALA A 88 43.43 13.01 -19.65
C ALA A 88 42.05 12.79 -20.31
N PRO A 89 41.91 11.82 -21.23
CA PRO A 89 40.63 11.53 -21.88
C PRO A 89 39.57 11.22 -20.82
N MET A 90 38.44 11.93 -20.89
CA MET A 90 37.32 11.71 -19.98
C MET A 90 36.37 10.69 -20.61
N MET A 91 36.17 9.56 -19.93
CA MET A 91 35.14 8.59 -20.28
C MET A 91 33.77 9.12 -19.87
N THR A 92 32.86 9.29 -20.83
CA THR A 92 31.47 9.71 -20.59
C THR A 92 30.50 8.63 -21.01
N TYR A 93 29.51 8.36 -20.16
CA TYR A 93 28.47 7.35 -20.41
C TYR A 93 27.25 7.97 -21.08
N ARG A 94 26.71 7.31 -22.12
CA ARG A 94 25.44 7.70 -22.76
C ARG A 94 24.59 6.45 -23.07
N PRO A 95 23.27 6.48 -22.79
CA PRO A 95 22.37 5.42 -23.24
C PRO A 95 22.20 5.48 -24.77
N VAL A 96 22.24 4.32 -25.43
CA VAL A 96 22.11 4.21 -26.90
C VAL A 96 20.65 4.30 -27.34
N ASN A 97 20.36 5.23 -28.24
CA ASN A 97 19.11 5.23 -29.02
C ASN A 97 19.35 4.44 -30.32
N LYS A 98 18.42 3.53 -30.59
CA LYS A 98 18.50 2.43 -31.56
C LYS A 98 18.50 2.89 -33.02
N THR A 99 19.52 3.61 -33.50
CA THR A 99 19.63 4.01 -34.91
C THR A 99 21.06 4.03 -35.51
N THR A 100 22.06 3.39 -34.88
CA THR A 100 23.40 3.31 -35.50
C THR A 100 24.11 2.01 -35.17
N SER A 101 24.59 1.34 -36.22
CA SER A 101 25.41 0.13 -36.16
C SER A 101 26.79 0.48 -35.59
N ALA A 102 27.02 0.21 -34.30
CA ALA A 102 28.31 0.37 -33.65
C ALA A 102 29.07 -0.97 -33.59
N THR A 103 30.39 -0.90 -33.85
CA THR A 103 31.39 -1.97 -33.81
C THR A 103 31.45 -2.68 -32.45
N GLU A 104 31.69 -3.99 -32.46
CA GLU A 104 31.43 -4.93 -31.34
C GLU A 104 32.25 -4.76 -30.04
N SER A 105 33.22 -3.84 -29.96
CA SER A 105 34.22 -3.83 -28.87
C SER A 105 33.80 -3.17 -27.55
N ASP A 106 32.75 -2.35 -27.50
CA ASP A 106 32.46 -1.48 -26.34
C ASP A 106 31.02 -1.57 -25.82
N LYS A 107 30.41 -2.76 -25.93
CA LYS A 107 29.07 -3.04 -25.40
C LYS A 107 29.13 -3.72 -24.04
N ILE A 108 28.60 -3.07 -23.01
CA ILE A 108 28.32 -3.73 -21.73
C ILE A 108 26.85 -4.17 -21.74
N THR A 109 26.60 -5.47 -21.60
CA THR A 109 25.26 -6.06 -21.49
C THR A 109 24.99 -6.45 -20.04
N SER A 110 23.87 -5.99 -19.48
CA SER A 110 23.37 -6.43 -18.17
C SER A 110 22.03 -7.13 -18.35
N SER A 111 21.92 -8.39 -17.90
CA SER A 111 20.67 -9.15 -17.92
C SER A 111 20.11 -9.29 -16.51
N ILE A 112 18.87 -8.85 -16.28
CA ILE A 112 18.15 -8.99 -15.00
C ILE A 112 16.93 -9.84 -15.26
N SER A 113 16.79 -10.94 -14.52
CA SER A 113 15.61 -11.79 -14.56
C SER A 113 14.87 -11.74 -13.23
N GLY A 114 13.55 -11.81 -13.28
CA GLY A 114 12.70 -11.79 -12.10
C GLY A 114 11.31 -12.32 -12.39
N ARG A 115 10.55 -12.58 -11.33
CA ARG A 115 9.17 -13.05 -11.38
C ARG A 115 8.30 -12.14 -10.52
N PHE A 116 7.26 -11.56 -11.10
CA PHE A 116 6.16 -10.99 -10.33
C PHE A 116 5.19 -12.10 -9.94
N VAL A 117 4.78 -12.12 -8.67
CA VAL A 117 3.77 -13.05 -8.13
C VAL A 117 2.57 -12.22 -7.67
N ALA A 118 1.39 -12.52 -8.20
CA ALA A 118 0.16 -11.92 -7.68
C ALA A 118 -0.24 -12.64 -6.38
N ILE A 119 -0.09 -11.97 -5.23
CA ILE A 119 -0.65 -12.43 -3.96
C ILE A 119 -2.05 -11.85 -3.80
N ALA A 120 -3.04 -12.71 -3.58
CA ALA A 120 -4.38 -12.26 -3.25
C ALA A 120 -4.37 -11.51 -1.91
N PRO A 121 -5.27 -10.53 -1.69
CA PRO A 121 -5.45 -9.94 -0.37
C PRO A 121 -5.63 -11.02 0.71
N ASN A 122 -4.99 -10.84 1.87
CA ASN A 122 -5.01 -11.79 3.00
C ASN A 122 -4.51 -13.22 2.69
N ASP A 123 -3.53 -13.40 1.80
CA ASP A 123 -3.01 -14.74 1.40
C ASP A 123 -4.09 -15.67 0.82
N GLY A 124 -5.18 -15.09 0.30
CA GLY A 124 -6.34 -15.86 -0.16
C GLY A 124 -7.20 -16.43 0.96
N LEU A 125 -6.91 -16.11 2.22
CA LEU A 125 -7.74 -16.47 3.36
C LEU A 125 -8.96 -15.55 3.45
N PRO A 126 -10.16 -16.09 3.71
CA PRO A 126 -11.35 -15.30 3.93
C PRO A 126 -11.16 -14.25 5.05
N GLN A 127 -11.48 -13.00 4.77
CA GLN A 127 -11.38 -11.91 5.74
C GLN A 127 -12.48 -12.06 6.80
N LEU A 128 -12.16 -11.86 8.08
CA LEU A 128 -13.15 -11.78 9.16
C LEU A 128 -13.96 -10.48 9.07
N ILE A 129 -15.26 -10.59 9.29
CA ILE A 129 -16.25 -9.52 9.27
C ILE A 129 -16.99 -9.56 10.61
N ILE A 130 -17.26 -8.37 11.15
CA ILE A 130 -18.00 -8.16 12.39
C ILE A 130 -19.28 -7.39 12.06
N GLU A 131 -20.42 -8.01 12.33
CA GLU A 131 -21.72 -7.34 12.32
C GLU A 131 -22.21 -7.17 13.75
N ALA A 132 -22.53 -5.94 14.16
CA ALA A 132 -22.95 -5.63 15.51
C ALA A 132 -24.28 -4.86 15.52
N ILE A 133 -25.25 -5.39 16.24
CA ILE A 133 -26.62 -4.85 16.29
C ILE A 133 -27.02 -4.62 17.76
N PRO A 134 -27.17 -3.37 18.21
CA PRO A 134 -27.73 -3.09 19.53
C PRO A 134 -29.26 -3.30 19.51
N LYS A 135 -29.76 -4.14 20.41
CA LYS A 135 -31.19 -4.42 20.61
C LYS A 135 -31.61 -3.90 21.98
N GLN A 136 -32.57 -3.00 22.03
CA GLN A 136 -33.07 -2.47 23.30
C GLN A 136 -33.83 -3.57 24.05
N THR A 137 -33.58 -3.69 25.36
CA THR A 137 -34.31 -4.63 26.23
C THR A 137 -35.64 -4.01 26.71
N ASN A 138 -36.38 -4.73 27.55
CA ASN A 138 -37.58 -4.19 28.20
C ASN A 138 -37.28 -2.99 29.12
N THR A 139 -36.01 -2.77 29.49
CA THR A 139 -35.57 -1.62 30.28
C THR A 139 -34.93 -0.58 29.37
N SER A 140 -35.41 0.66 29.41
CA SER A 140 -35.08 1.66 28.38
C SER A 140 -33.59 1.96 28.21
N ASN A 141 -32.80 1.98 29.29
CA ASN A 141 -31.35 2.27 29.24
C ASN A 141 -30.47 1.01 29.17
N ILE A 142 -31.04 -0.17 28.91
CA ILE A 142 -30.31 -1.43 28.81
C ILE A 142 -30.46 -2.01 27.40
N TYR A 143 -29.34 -2.33 26.77
CA TYR A 143 -29.26 -2.87 25.41
C TYR A 143 -28.47 -4.18 25.39
N ASP A 144 -28.97 -5.16 24.65
CA ASP A 144 -28.22 -6.35 24.26
C ASP A 144 -27.53 -6.08 22.94
N ILE A 145 -26.20 -6.12 22.93
CA ILE A 145 -25.39 -5.96 21.73
C ILE A 145 -25.12 -7.37 21.20
N GLU A 146 -25.80 -7.70 20.11
CA GLU A 146 -25.58 -8.94 19.38
C GLU A 146 -24.49 -8.73 18.35
N VAL A 147 -23.45 -9.55 18.40
CA VAL A 147 -22.31 -9.49 17.49
C VAL A 147 -22.20 -10.82 16.75
N ALA A 148 -22.33 -10.79 15.43
CA ALA A 148 -22.10 -11.93 14.56
C ALA A 148 -20.72 -11.82 13.91
N ILE A 149 -19.93 -12.90 14.03
CA ILE A 149 -18.61 -13.03 13.43
C ILE A 149 -18.67 -14.08 12.33
N PHE A 150 -18.34 -13.64 11.12
CA PHE A 150 -18.28 -14.49 9.94
C PHE A 150 -17.13 -14.07 9.04
N ASN A 151 -16.73 -14.92 8.11
CA ASN A 151 -15.71 -14.55 7.12
C ASN A 151 -16.33 -14.10 5.79
N SER A 152 -15.51 -13.62 4.86
CA SER A 152 -15.97 -13.18 3.54
C SER A 152 -16.57 -14.30 2.68
N ALA A 153 -16.41 -15.57 3.06
CA ALA A 153 -17.07 -16.72 2.44
C ALA A 153 -18.43 -17.05 3.10
N GLY A 154 -18.84 -16.29 4.13
CA GLY A 154 -20.10 -16.49 4.86
C GLY A 154 -20.01 -17.55 5.97
N GLU A 155 -18.83 -18.09 6.24
CA GLU A 155 -18.65 -19.08 7.30
C GLU A 155 -18.68 -18.39 8.67
N LYS A 156 -19.49 -18.93 9.58
CA LYS A 156 -19.61 -18.46 10.96
C LYS A 156 -18.39 -18.89 11.78
N ILE A 157 -17.95 -18.03 12.69
CA ILE A 157 -16.71 -18.26 13.46
C ILE A 157 -17.04 -18.49 14.93
N PRO A 158 -17.18 -19.76 15.37
CA PRO A 158 -17.38 -20.10 16.77
C PRO A 158 -16.07 -19.97 17.56
N GLY A 159 -16.17 -19.72 18.88
CA GLY A 159 -15.01 -19.66 19.77
C GLY A 159 -14.13 -18.41 19.61
N ALA A 160 -14.56 -17.42 18.84
CA ALA A 160 -13.85 -16.15 18.70
C ALA A 160 -14.05 -15.30 19.96
N LEU A 161 -12.96 -14.71 20.48
CA LEU A 161 -13.02 -13.77 21.59
C LEU A 161 -13.43 -12.39 21.06
N VAL A 162 -14.60 -11.91 21.50
CA VAL A 162 -15.14 -10.59 21.17
C VAL A 162 -14.96 -9.66 22.34
N GLU A 163 -14.27 -8.55 22.10
CA GLU A 163 -14.04 -7.51 23.10
C GLU A 163 -14.98 -6.32 22.83
N PHE A 164 -15.54 -5.77 23.90
CA PHE A 164 -16.47 -4.66 23.93
C PHE A 164 -15.86 -3.55 24.77
N ASN A 165 -15.62 -2.42 24.14
CA ASN A 165 -14.90 -1.29 24.73
C ASN A 165 -15.77 -0.03 24.69
N TYR A 166 -16.03 0.55 25.86
CA TYR A 166 -16.72 1.84 25.94
C TYR A 166 -15.75 2.98 25.63
N ASN A 167 -15.93 3.65 24.49
CA ASN A 167 -15.05 4.72 24.05
C ASN A 167 -15.48 6.06 24.67
N ARG A 168 -14.87 6.40 25.81
CA ARG A 168 -15.14 7.63 26.56
C ARG A 168 -14.80 8.88 25.75
N ASP A 169 -13.63 8.91 25.13
CA ASP A 169 -13.14 10.10 24.41
C ASP A 169 -14.05 10.44 23.22
N LYS A 170 -14.43 9.43 22.42
CA LYS A 170 -15.40 9.62 21.33
C LYS A 170 -16.77 10.01 21.86
N THR A 171 -17.22 9.43 22.96
CA THR A 171 -18.50 9.78 23.58
C THR A 171 -18.51 11.25 24.02
N ILE A 172 -17.41 11.77 24.58
CA ILE A 172 -17.28 13.20 24.91
C ILE A 172 -17.35 14.06 23.65
N LEU A 173 -16.61 13.68 22.61
CA LEU A 173 -16.58 14.42 21.34
C LEU A 173 -17.94 14.46 20.63
N LEU A 174 -18.79 13.44 20.81
CA LEU A 174 -20.13 13.39 20.22
C LEU A 174 -21.17 14.18 21.02
N ASN A 175 -20.89 14.50 22.30
CA ASN A 175 -21.82 15.15 23.22
C ASN A 175 -21.25 16.46 23.79
N THR A 176 -20.70 17.32 22.93
CA THR A 176 -19.98 18.54 23.32
C THR A 176 -20.77 19.52 24.19
N ASN A 177 -22.10 19.45 24.16
CA ASN A 177 -22.99 20.35 24.90
C ASN A 177 -23.54 19.72 26.19
N SER A 178 -22.99 18.60 26.66
CA SER A 178 -23.50 17.88 27.82
C SER A 178 -22.37 17.37 28.70
N VAL A 179 -22.57 17.46 30.02
CA VAL A 179 -21.67 16.85 30.99
C VAL A 179 -22.04 15.38 31.12
N LEU A 180 -21.09 14.50 30.84
CA LEU A 180 -21.28 13.05 30.88
C LEU A 180 -20.91 12.48 32.25
N ASN A 181 -21.74 11.58 32.77
CA ASN A 181 -21.47 10.90 34.04
C ASN A 181 -20.51 9.71 33.89
N HIS A 182 -20.44 9.11 32.69
CA HIS A 182 -19.53 8.00 32.37
C HIS A 182 -19.67 6.73 33.24
N ASN A 183 -20.80 6.55 33.92
CA ASN A 183 -21.08 5.32 34.68
C ASN A 183 -21.67 4.19 33.81
N THR A 184 -21.75 4.40 32.50
CA THR A 184 -22.10 3.36 31.53
C THR A 184 -21.17 2.17 31.68
N ASN A 185 -21.75 0.98 31.89
CA ASN A 185 -21.01 -0.24 32.13
C ASN A 185 -21.61 -1.42 31.38
N PHE A 186 -20.76 -2.38 31.05
CA PHE A 186 -21.19 -3.70 30.59
C PHE A 186 -21.64 -4.53 31.79
N VAL A 187 -22.74 -5.26 31.61
CA VAL A 187 -23.33 -6.13 32.63
C VAL A 187 -22.47 -7.39 32.84
N LYS A 188 -21.73 -7.82 31.81
CA LYS A 188 -20.70 -8.85 31.88
C LYS A 188 -19.31 -8.24 31.76
N GLN A 189 -18.27 -9.08 31.86
CA GLN A 189 -16.91 -8.73 31.45
C GLN A 189 -16.93 -8.12 30.03
N GLY A 190 -15.97 -7.26 29.73
CA GLY A 190 -15.81 -6.65 28.41
C GLY A 190 -15.48 -7.66 27.30
N GLU A 191 -15.39 -8.96 27.61
CA GLU A 191 -15.00 -10.00 26.68
C GLU A 191 -16.03 -11.13 26.69
N VAL A 192 -16.45 -11.57 25.50
CA VAL A 192 -17.43 -12.65 25.31
C VAL A 192 -16.98 -13.54 24.17
N ILE A 193 -17.05 -14.85 24.36
CA ILE A 193 -16.71 -15.84 23.32
C ILE A 193 -17.95 -16.11 22.45
N THR A 194 -17.78 -16.20 21.14
CA THR A 194 -18.87 -16.56 20.22
C THR A 194 -19.33 -18.01 20.40
N ASP A 195 -20.64 -18.22 20.27
CA ASP A 195 -21.28 -19.54 20.30
C ASP A 195 -21.04 -20.35 19.01
N ILE A 196 -21.68 -21.52 18.90
CA ILE A 196 -21.60 -22.38 17.70
C ILE A 196 -22.11 -21.70 16.42
N ASN A 197 -22.92 -20.65 16.54
CA ASN A 197 -23.44 -19.86 15.43
C ASN A 197 -22.55 -18.67 15.08
N GLY A 198 -21.40 -18.51 15.74
CA GLY A 198 -20.53 -17.34 15.58
C GLY A 198 -21.11 -16.07 16.19
N ILE A 199 -22.03 -16.20 17.17
CA ILE A 199 -22.71 -15.06 17.79
C ILE A 199 -22.21 -14.87 19.23
N ALA A 200 -21.86 -13.64 19.58
CA ALA A 200 -21.60 -13.21 20.95
C ALA A 200 -22.62 -12.15 21.36
N VAL A 201 -23.15 -12.25 22.58
CA VAL A 201 -24.10 -11.26 23.12
C VAL A 201 -23.58 -10.71 24.43
N ASN A 202 -23.43 -9.39 24.50
CA ASN A 202 -23.11 -8.66 25.72
C ASN A 202 -24.17 -7.60 26.00
N THR A 203 -24.51 -7.43 27.27
CA THR A 203 -25.52 -6.45 27.70
C THR A 203 -24.81 -5.22 28.23
N ILE A 204 -25.22 -4.04 27.77
CA ILE A 204 -24.74 -2.75 28.26
C ILE A 204 -25.85 -2.01 28.98
N GLN A 205 -25.52 -1.42 30.12
CA GLN A 205 -26.37 -0.48 30.84
C GLN A 205 -25.79 0.92 30.69
N ILE A 206 -26.53 1.79 30.01
CA ILE A 206 -26.19 3.20 29.86
C ILE A 206 -26.58 3.94 31.14
N ASP A 207 -25.73 4.88 31.60
CA ASP A 207 -26.07 5.75 32.73
C ASP A 207 -27.40 6.45 32.48
N THR A 208 -28.29 6.44 33.47
CA THR A 208 -29.66 6.95 33.31
C THR A 208 -29.69 8.46 33.03
N THR A 209 -28.71 9.21 33.52
CA THR A 209 -28.60 10.65 33.26
C THR A 209 -28.16 10.89 31.82
N ASP A 210 -27.11 10.18 31.39
CA ASP A 210 -26.61 10.27 30.02
C ASP A 210 -27.68 9.83 29.00
N TYR A 211 -28.40 8.76 29.32
CA TYR A 211 -29.50 8.25 28.51
C TYR A 211 -30.67 9.25 28.39
N ASN A 212 -31.10 9.84 29.51
CA ASN A 212 -32.20 10.80 29.51
C ASN A 212 -31.83 12.15 28.89
N ALA A 213 -30.55 12.53 28.96
CA ALA A 213 -29.99 13.68 28.24
C ALA A 213 -29.90 13.45 26.71
N LYS A 214 -30.26 12.25 26.23
CA LYS A 214 -30.11 11.83 24.83
C LYS A 214 -28.65 11.90 24.35
N ASN A 215 -27.70 11.61 25.23
CA ASN A 215 -26.29 11.53 24.85
C ASN A 215 -26.05 10.30 23.94
N THR A 216 -25.17 10.46 22.96
CA THR A 216 -24.73 9.41 22.04
C THR A 216 -23.56 8.64 22.66
N ILE A 217 -23.74 7.36 22.92
CA ILE A 217 -22.75 6.49 23.55
C ILE A 217 -22.00 5.70 22.47
N GLN A 218 -20.66 5.81 22.47
CA GLN A 218 -19.81 5.12 21.50
C GLN A 218 -19.24 3.82 22.08
N ILE A 219 -19.37 2.73 21.34
CA ILE A 219 -18.81 1.42 21.69
C ILE A 219 -17.97 0.93 20.52
N ASP A 220 -16.75 0.53 20.84
CA ASP A 220 -15.83 -0.14 19.93
C ASP A 220 -15.88 -1.65 20.22
N ILE A 221 -16.01 -2.45 19.16
CA ILE A 221 -16.11 -3.91 19.25
C ILE A 221 -14.99 -4.49 18.41
N ASN A 222 -14.21 -5.41 18.96
CA ASN A 222 -13.06 -5.97 18.25
C ASN A 222 -12.92 -7.48 18.45
N VAL A 223 -12.35 -8.12 17.41
CA VAL A 223 -11.98 -9.53 17.38
C VAL A 223 -10.61 -9.63 16.69
N GLY A 224 -9.57 -9.91 17.47
CA GLY A 224 -8.20 -9.91 16.96
C GLY A 224 -7.82 -8.56 16.35
N THR A 225 -7.58 -8.52 15.05
CA THR A 225 -7.20 -7.30 14.30
C THR A 225 -8.36 -6.57 13.64
N VAL A 226 -9.57 -7.13 13.67
CA VAL A 226 -10.76 -6.54 13.06
C VAL A 226 -11.56 -5.83 14.13
N PHE A 227 -12.09 -4.65 13.82
CA PHE A 227 -12.94 -3.89 14.72
C PHE A 227 -14.12 -3.25 13.98
N THR A 228 -15.21 -3.06 14.70
CA THR A 228 -16.38 -2.30 14.27
C THR A 228 -16.79 -1.33 15.38
N LYS A 229 -17.70 -0.42 15.04
CA LYS A 229 -18.09 0.69 15.89
C LYS A 229 -19.59 0.85 15.85
N ILE A 230 -20.21 0.95 17.02
CA ILE A 230 -21.63 1.24 17.15
C ILE A 230 -21.85 2.45 18.03
N SER A 231 -22.96 3.15 17.77
CA SER A 231 -23.40 4.29 18.56
C SER A 231 -24.81 4.03 19.03
N ILE A 232 -25.08 4.25 20.32
CA ILE A 232 -26.41 4.07 20.92
C ILE A 232 -26.88 5.42 21.46
N GLN A 233 -28.11 5.81 21.09
CA GLN A 233 -28.76 7.03 21.55
C GLN A 233 -30.24 6.75 21.81
N LYS A 234 -30.82 7.46 22.78
CA LYS A 234 -32.27 7.48 22.97
C LYS A 234 -32.95 8.23 21.81
N HIS A 235 -33.86 7.56 21.11
CA HIS A 235 -34.74 8.18 20.11
C HIS A 235 -35.79 9.09 20.81
#